data_AF-A0A127M8R0-F1
#
_entry.id   AF-A0A127M8R0-F1
#
_cell.length_a   1.000
_cell.length_b   1.000
_cell.length_c   1.000
_cell.angle_alpha   90.00
_cell.angle_beta   90.00
_cell.angle_gamma   90.00
#
_symmetry.space_group_name_H-M   'P 1'
#
loop_
_entity.id
_entity.type
_entity.pdbx_description
1 polymer ?
#
loop_
_entity_poly.entity_id
_entity_poly.type
_entity_poly.pdbx_seq_one_letter_code
_entity_poly.pdbx_strand_id
1 'polypeptide(L)'
;MLKTHRICIIIAVSIISACGGGGGSGASSNAKPTSKFIENHSVSASYILNRENVPLVAEEFRNEIFQPIVVFDGHRATISAPMPQFNIQNGGQRIACDYTGAVTTTVQDNGGTITLEFEQCKDDANDASSSGTIKSYIYNVNEAAQTYNGAVEFINYQEDFGNRHFSANGTTVFDVRIAEYNIIIVEAETHRNVYDSDIQENLESNIAYAFLYRQLPEYIGLAISASGYLNFENSGALLLSSDQDLVATTLTGLGNRQAFVKLHNNRYSLRYSEREGEYLSIGIPAPRIDDIDAFAANTTPQYTSDSRIRLFYAPNHEAAEVLLEEWFYDAEFNLHNIDVNIVCSPNGAQTNINLEDPFKIKFTSDTYGSYTLNVKITDSDGKFAQGLIYINYSQNNQPGNPPPSQCQTNS
;
A
#
# COMPACT_ATOMS: atom_id res chain seq x y z
N MET A 1 9.93 -4.47 -5.95
CA MET A 1 8.86 -5.47 -5.72
C MET A 1 8.14 -5.81 -7.03
N LEU A 2 8.91 -6.07 -8.11
CA LEU A 2 8.46 -6.59 -9.44
C LEU A 2 7.57 -7.85 -9.37
N LYS A 3 7.36 -8.38 -8.16
CA LYS A 3 7.13 -9.78 -7.85
C LYS A 3 5.92 -10.11 -6.99
N THR A 4 4.90 -9.27 -7.08
CA THR A 4 3.58 -9.81 -7.43
C THR A 4 3.66 -10.47 -8.84
N HIS A 5 4.69 -11.25 -9.24
CA HIS A 5 5.01 -11.67 -10.66
C HIS A 5 4.10 -12.79 -11.17
N ARG A 6 2.90 -12.80 -10.63
CA ARG A 6 2.28 -13.85 -9.83
C ARG A 6 1.69 -13.06 -8.63
N ILE A 7 0.92 -11.97 -8.71
CA ILE A 7 -0.35 -11.82 -9.43
C ILE A 7 -0.74 -13.27 -9.69
N CYS A 8 -0.95 -14.06 -8.60
CA CYS A 8 -0.48 -15.44 -8.31
C CYS A 8 -0.88 -16.53 -9.29
N ILE A 9 -0.56 -16.27 -10.55
CA ILE A 9 -1.50 -16.47 -11.62
C ILE A 9 -2.86 -15.87 -11.16
N ILE A 10 -3.00 -14.55 -11.25
CA ILE A 10 -4.21 -13.76 -11.26
C ILE A 10 -4.62 -13.95 -12.72
N ILE A 11 -5.40 -14.96 -13.00
CA ILE A 11 -6.25 -15.78 -12.10
C ILE A 11 -6.18 -17.23 -12.56
N ALA A 12 -5.03 -17.92 -12.46
CA ALA A 12 -4.70 -19.15 -13.19
C ALA A 12 -5.14 -19.10 -14.66
N VAL A 13 -5.11 -17.88 -15.21
CA VAL A 13 -5.91 -17.37 -16.33
C VAL A 13 -7.40 -17.35 -16.00
N SER A 14 -7.87 -16.16 -15.61
CA SER A 14 -9.27 -15.74 -15.52
C SER A 14 -10.25 -16.79 -15.98
N ILE A 15 -10.61 -17.75 -15.13
CA ILE A 15 -11.77 -18.59 -15.43
C ILE A 15 -11.58 -19.18 -16.84
N ILE A 16 -10.55 -19.94 -17.20
CA ILE A 16 -10.58 -20.65 -18.51
C ILE A 16 -11.73 -21.66 -18.40
N SER A 17 -12.96 -21.53 -18.89
CA SER A 17 -13.82 -20.50 -19.48
C SER A 17 -15.17 -21.18 -19.32
N ALA A 18 -15.76 -21.01 -18.13
CA ALA A 18 -17.02 -21.65 -17.73
C ALA A 18 -17.09 -23.17 -18.03
N CYS A 19 -16.27 -23.98 -17.34
CA CYS A 19 -16.39 -25.45 -17.32
C CYS A 19 -16.34 -26.18 -18.68
N GLY A 20 -15.13 -26.54 -19.11
CA GLY A 20 -14.92 -27.56 -20.13
C GLY A 20 -14.85 -28.97 -19.51
N GLY A 21 -16.01 -29.58 -19.23
CA GLY A 21 -16.20 -31.04 -19.18
C GLY A 21 -15.68 -31.85 -17.97
N GLY A 22 -16.62 -32.33 -17.15
CA GLY A 22 -16.61 -33.73 -16.69
C GLY A 22 -16.21 -34.04 -15.23
N GLY A 23 -17.21 -34.05 -14.35
CA GLY A 23 -17.46 -35.13 -13.37
C GLY A 23 -16.67 -35.17 -12.05
N GLY A 24 -17.38 -35.06 -10.91
CA GLY A 24 -16.90 -35.63 -9.64
C GLY A 24 -17.24 -34.86 -8.36
N SER A 25 -18.44 -35.12 -7.83
CA SER A 25 -18.93 -35.04 -6.44
C SER A 25 -18.02 -34.53 -5.30
N GLY A 26 -18.61 -33.69 -4.45
CA GLY A 26 -18.31 -33.69 -3.02
C GLY A 26 -18.47 -32.34 -2.34
N ALA A 27 -19.70 -31.97 -1.99
CA ALA A 27 -19.94 -30.87 -1.05
C ALA A 27 -19.37 -31.24 0.32
N SER A 28 -18.28 -30.60 0.73
CA SER A 28 -17.92 -30.51 2.14
C SER A 28 -18.26 -29.10 2.61
N SER A 29 -19.11 -29.01 3.63
CA SER A 29 -19.31 -27.79 4.39
C SER A 29 -18.02 -27.49 5.16
N ASN A 30 -17.03 -26.93 4.49
CA ASN A 30 -15.86 -26.39 5.15
C ASN A 30 -16.32 -25.14 5.89
N ALA A 31 -16.21 -25.14 7.22
CA ALA A 31 -16.41 -23.95 8.03
C ALA A 31 -15.55 -22.83 7.44
N LYS A 32 -16.19 -21.71 7.08
CA LYS A 32 -15.47 -20.58 6.50
C LYS A 32 -14.55 -19.99 7.56
N PRO A 33 -13.35 -19.51 7.20
CA PRO A 33 -12.42 -18.96 8.17
C PRO A 33 -13.05 -17.78 8.89
N THR A 34 -13.00 -17.80 10.22
CA THR A 34 -13.33 -16.65 11.05
C THR A 34 -12.07 -15.86 11.37
N SER A 35 -12.23 -14.66 11.91
CA SER A 35 -11.11 -13.90 12.45
C SER A 35 -10.29 -14.76 13.43
N LYS A 36 -8.97 -14.63 13.30
CA LYS A 36 -7.99 -15.11 14.29
C LYS A 36 -7.27 -13.95 14.98
N PHE A 37 -7.78 -12.73 14.78
CA PHE A 37 -7.20 -11.55 15.38
C PHE A 37 -7.23 -11.64 16.90
N ILE A 38 -6.10 -11.30 17.50
CA ILE A 38 -5.94 -11.28 18.96
C ILE A 38 -6.16 -9.84 19.44
N GLU A 39 -7.38 -9.54 19.88
CA GLU A 39 -7.80 -8.20 20.32
C GLU A 39 -7.01 -7.74 21.56
N ASN A 40 -6.79 -8.64 22.53
CA ASN A 40 -6.01 -8.38 23.74
C ASN A 40 -4.63 -9.04 23.63
N HIS A 41 -3.69 -8.34 23.00
CA HIS A 41 -2.30 -8.82 22.89
C HIS A 41 -1.45 -8.34 24.08
N SER A 42 -0.68 -9.26 24.66
CA SER A 42 0.26 -9.00 25.77
C SER A 42 1.68 -8.68 25.29
N VAL A 43 1.81 -8.20 24.05
CA VAL A 43 3.10 -7.93 23.40
C VAL A 43 3.51 -6.49 23.71
N SER A 44 4.77 -6.29 24.09
CA SER A 44 5.36 -4.97 24.33
C SER A 44 6.33 -4.62 23.21
N ALA A 45 6.40 -3.33 22.86
CA ALA A 45 7.35 -2.85 21.86
C ALA A 45 8.80 -3.15 22.30
N SER A 46 9.52 -3.92 21.49
CA SER A 46 10.90 -4.35 21.78
C SER A 46 11.83 -4.24 20.57
N TYR A 47 11.28 -4.03 19.38
CA TYR A 47 12.06 -3.83 18.16
C TYR A 47 12.80 -2.49 18.17
N ILE A 48 14.11 -2.50 17.93
CA ILE A 48 14.93 -1.28 17.93
C ILE A 48 14.77 -0.56 16.59
N LEU A 49 13.94 0.49 16.53
CA LEU A 49 13.85 1.34 15.34
C LEU A 49 15.06 2.29 15.21
N ASN A 50 15.60 2.38 14.00
CA ASN A 50 16.64 3.31 13.60
C ASN A 50 16.48 3.69 12.12
N ARG A 51 17.24 4.69 11.67
CA ARG A 51 17.15 5.18 10.28
C ARG A 51 17.39 4.09 9.23
N GLU A 52 18.25 3.11 9.52
CA GLU A 52 18.65 2.06 8.59
C GLU A 52 17.54 1.01 8.40
N ASN A 53 16.76 0.69 9.44
CA ASN A 53 15.75 -0.38 9.38
C ASN A 53 14.31 0.10 9.20
N VAL A 54 14.02 1.39 9.40
CA VAL A 54 12.66 1.95 9.21
C VAL A 54 12.08 1.68 7.82
N PRO A 55 12.82 1.86 6.71
CA PRO A 55 12.27 1.55 5.38
C PRO A 55 11.89 0.08 5.22
N LEU A 56 12.71 -0.83 5.76
CA LEU A 56 12.50 -2.27 5.69
C LEU A 56 11.21 -2.70 6.42
N VAL A 57 11.03 -2.27 7.67
CA VAL A 57 9.85 -2.64 8.45
C VAL A 57 8.56 -1.99 7.94
N ALA A 58 8.66 -0.82 7.31
CA ALA A 58 7.51 -0.17 6.69
C ALA A 58 7.08 -0.85 5.39
N GLU A 59 8.03 -1.35 4.60
CA GLU A 59 7.70 -2.16 3.43
C GLU A 59 7.10 -3.50 3.84
N GLU A 60 7.60 -4.12 4.92
CA GLU A 60 6.99 -5.34 5.46
C GLU A 60 5.58 -5.10 5.96
N PHE A 61 5.37 -4.02 6.72
CA PHE A 61 4.03 -3.59 7.11
C PHE A 61 3.12 -3.43 5.89
N ARG A 62 3.60 -2.77 4.83
CA ARG A 62 2.84 -2.58 3.58
C ARG A 62 2.50 -3.94 2.95
N ASN A 63 3.44 -4.87 2.87
CA ASN A 63 3.21 -6.21 2.32
C ASN A 63 2.14 -6.97 3.08
N GLU A 64 2.20 -6.92 4.41
CA GLU A 64 1.28 -7.63 5.29
C GLU A 64 -0.18 -7.21 5.09
N ILE A 65 -0.41 -5.95 4.73
CA ILE A 65 -1.76 -5.42 4.52
C ILE A 65 -2.21 -5.44 3.05
N PHE A 66 -1.29 -5.30 2.09
CA PHE A 66 -1.64 -5.29 0.67
C PHE A 66 -1.75 -6.68 0.05
N GLN A 67 -0.87 -7.61 0.40
CA GLN A 67 -0.82 -8.92 -0.27
C GLN A 67 -2.14 -9.70 -0.14
N PRO A 68 -2.79 -9.81 1.03
CA PRO A 68 -4.11 -10.44 1.14
C PRO A 68 -5.19 -9.73 0.32
N ILE A 69 -5.17 -8.39 0.29
CA ILE A 69 -6.12 -7.59 -0.50
C ILE A 69 -5.97 -7.86 -1.99
N VAL A 70 -4.74 -7.95 -2.49
CA VAL A 70 -4.50 -8.23 -3.91
C VAL A 70 -5.05 -9.60 -4.29
N VAL A 71 -4.87 -10.62 -3.46
CA VAL A 71 -5.47 -11.95 -3.67
C VAL A 71 -6.99 -11.89 -3.64
N PHE A 72 -7.56 -11.21 -2.63
CA PHE A 72 -8.99 -11.06 -2.47
C PHE A 72 -9.65 -10.31 -3.63
N ASP A 73 -9.07 -9.19 -4.05
CA ASP A 73 -9.60 -8.39 -5.16
C ASP A 73 -9.40 -9.11 -6.51
N GLY A 74 -8.32 -9.87 -6.67
CA GLY A 74 -8.14 -10.78 -7.80
C GLY A 74 -9.27 -11.82 -7.92
N HIS A 75 -9.70 -12.41 -6.80
CA HIS A 75 -10.87 -13.28 -6.76
C HIS A 75 -12.14 -12.48 -7.06
N ARG A 76 -12.40 -11.37 -6.36
CA ARG A 76 -13.59 -10.53 -6.57
C ARG A 76 -13.73 -10.07 -8.03
N ALA A 77 -12.64 -9.69 -8.70
CA ALA A 77 -12.63 -9.22 -10.08
C ALA A 77 -13.04 -10.30 -11.10
N THR A 78 -12.99 -11.60 -10.74
CA THR A 78 -13.59 -12.67 -11.56
C THR A 78 -15.11 -12.58 -11.64
N ILE A 79 -15.72 -11.82 -10.72
CA ILE A 79 -17.16 -11.61 -10.63
C ILE A 79 -17.47 -10.24 -11.22
N SER A 80 -18.29 -10.21 -12.28
CA SER A 80 -18.43 -9.05 -13.18
C SER A 80 -19.12 -7.81 -12.58
N ALA A 81 -19.45 -7.83 -11.29
CA ALA A 81 -20.14 -6.74 -10.59
C ALA A 81 -19.48 -6.47 -9.22
N PRO A 82 -19.56 -5.23 -8.68
CA PRO A 82 -19.07 -4.92 -7.35
C PRO A 82 -19.68 -5.85 -6.29
N MET A 83 -21.00 -6.05 -6.36
CA MET A 83 -21.68 -7.09 -5.60
C MET A 83 -21.44 -8.45 -6.26
N PRO A 84 -20.93 -9.45 -5.52
CA PRO A 84 -20.63 -10.74 -6.08
C PRO A 84 -21.90 -11.50 -6.49
N GLN A 85 -21.93 -12.00 -7.73
CA GLN A 85 -22.90 -12.95 -8.24
C GLN A 85 -22.21 -14.30 -8.45
N PHE A 86 -22.63 -15.33 -7.72
CA PHE A 86 -22.02 -16.66 -7.79
C PHE A 86 -22.54 -17.44 -9.00
N ASN A 87 -21.84 -17.31 -10.13
CA ASN A 87 -22.21 -17.91 -11.41
C ASN A 87 -21.07 -18.72 -12.06
N ILE A 88 -19.95 -18.92 -11.35
CA ILE A 88 -18.81 -19.69 -11.83
C ILE A 88 -19.10 -21.17 -11.56
N GLN A 89 -18.93 -22.05 -12.55
CA GLN A 89 -19.20 -23.47 -12.33
C GLN A 89 -18.14 -24.11 -11.41
N ASN A 90 -18.61 -24.97 -10.50
CA ASN A 90 -17.73 -25.75 -9.63
C ASN A 90 -16.92 -26.77 -10.43
N GLY A 91 -15.66 -26.96 -10.07
CA GLY A 91 -14.76 -27.89 -10.74
C GLY A 91 -13.32 -27.72 -10.31
N GLY A 92 -12.43 -28.57 -10.83
CA GLY A 92 -11.00 -28.49 -10.59
C GLY A 92 -10.21 -28.67 -11.88
N GLN A 93 -9.12 -27.93 -12.04
CA GLN A 93 -8.22 -28.05 -13.18
C GLN A 93 -6.76 -28.00 -12.70
N ARG A 94 -5.95 -28.96 -13.16
CA ARG A 94 -4.51 -29.00 -12.93
C ARG A 94 -3.77 -28.62 -14.21
N ILE A 95 -2.90 -27.62 -14.14
CA ILE A 95 -2.13 -27.08 -15.27
C ILE A 95 -0.65 -27.25 -14.96
N ALA A 96 0.10 -27.85 -15.89
CA ALA A 96 1.54 -27.95 -15.78
C ALA A 96 2.16 -26.56 -15.95
N CYS A 97 3.18 -26.25 -15.16
CA CYS A 97 3.93 -25.01 -15.33
C CYS A 97 4.93 -25.15 -16.48
N ASP A 98 5.40 -24.03 -17.02
CA ASP A 98 6.16 -24.01 -18.27
C ASP A 98 7.49 -24.76 -18.20
N TYR A 99 8.07 -24.89 -17.00
CA TYR A 99 9.29 -25.65 -16.77
C TYR A 99 9.08 -26.93 -15.94
N THR A 100 8.63 -26.80 -14.68
CA THR A 100 8.40 -27.95 -13.79
C THR A 100 7.26 -27.70 -12.81
N GLY A 101 6.64 -28.78 -12.32
CA GLY A 101 5.55 -28.69 -11.35
C GLY A 101 4.20 -28.36 -11.99
N ALA A 102 3.22 -28.02 -11.17
CA ALA A 102 1.86 -27.71 -11.62
C ALA A 102 1.15 -26.76 -10.65
N VAL A 103 0.07 -26.16 -11.13
CA VAL A 103 -0.93 -25.48 -10.29
C VAL A 103 -2.28 -26.16 -10.46
N THR A 104 -2.92 -26.51 -9.34
CA THR A 104 -4.30 -26.99 -9.31
C THR A 104 -5.22 -25.89 -8.82
N THR A 105 -6.20 -25.52 -9.64
CA THR A 105 -7.25 -24.56 -9.29
C THR A 105 -8.55 -25.30 -9.04
N THR A 106 -9.18 -25.09 -7.88
CA THR A 106 -10.49 -25.66 -7.54
C THR A 106 -11.49 -24.55 -7.24
N VAL A 107 -12.64 -24.59 -7.90
CA VAL A 107 -13.80 -23.70 -7.68
C VAL A 107 -14.91 -24.46 -6.98
N GLN A 108 -15.41 -23.89 -5.90
CA GLN A 108 -16.54 -24.39 -5.11
C GLN A 108 -17.55 -23.27 -4.85
N ASP A 109 -18.74 -23.64 -4.36
CA ASP A 109 -19.82 -22.71 -3.99
C ASP A 109 -20.19 -21.71 -5.10
N ASN A 110 -20.13 -22.17 -6.35
CA ASN A 110 -20.38 -21.42 -7.57
C ASN A 110 -19.49 -20.16 -7.73
N GLY A 111 -18.24 -20.25 -7.27
CA GLY A 111 -17.32 -19.12 -7.20
C GLY A 111 -17.28 -18.45 -5.84
N GLY A 112 -17.99 -18.95 -4.83
CA GLY A 112 -17.82 -18.50 -3.45
C GLY A 112 -16.51 -18.95 -2.82
N THR A 113 -15.81 -19.92 -3.41
CA THR A 113 -14.51 -20.39 -2.93
C THR A 113 -13.60 -20.79 -4.09
N ILE A 114 -12.37 -20.28 -4.05
CA ILE A 114 -11.29 -20.60 -4.98
C ILE A 114 -10.09 -21.11 -4.19
N THR A 115 -9.56 -22.26 -4.57
CA THR A 115 -8.33 -22.83 -3.99
C THR A 115 -7.28 -22.97 -5.09
N LEU A 116 -6.07 -22.49 -4.82
CA LEU A 116 -4.89 -22.62 -5.67
C LEU A 116 -3.85 -23.46 -4.93
N GLU A 117 -3.48 -24.61 -5.47
CA GLU A 117 -2.46 -25.51 -4.93
C GLU A 117 -1.25 -25.53 -5.88
N PHE A 118 -0.10 -25.11 -5.37
CA PHE A 118 1.16 -25.02 -6.11
C PHE A 118 2.04 -26.22 -5.78
N GLU A 119 2.28 -27.08 -6.77
CA GLU A 119 3.14 -28.26 -6.68
C GLU A 119 4.55 -27.94 -7.20
N GLN A 120 5.28 -27.08 -6.49
CA GLN A 120 6.65 -26.66 -6.87
C GLN A 120 6.70 -26.10 -8.31
N CYS A 121 5.77 -25.20 -8.60
CA CYS A 121 5.52 -24.66 -9.93
C CYS A 121 6.61 -23.66 -10.35
N LYS A 122 7.30 -23.94 -11.46
CA LYS A 122 8.33 -23.10 -12.09
C LYS A 122 7.98 -22.76 -13.54
N ASP A 123 8.14 -21.48 -13.89
CA ASP A 123 7.85 -20.99 -15.24
C ASP A 123 9.09 -20.98 -16.15
N ASP A 124 10.29 -20.83 -15.59
CA ASP A 124 11.56 -21.06 -16.31
C ASP A 124 12.64 -21.71 -15.42
N ALA A 125 13.78 -22.10 -16.03
CA ALA A 125 14.87 -22.81 -15.36
C ALA A 125 15.64 -21.98 -14.32
N ASN A 126 15.61 -20.65 -14.44
CA ASN A 126 16.25 -19.65 -13.59
C ASN A 126 15.21 -18.77 -12.85
N ASP A 127 13.91 -19.11 -12.94
CA ASP A 127 12.81 -18.25 -12.50
C ASP A 127 12.31 -18.54 -11.09
N ALA A 128 11.23 -17.82 -10.76
CA ALA A 128 10.36 -18.07 -9.63
C ALA A 128 9.97 -19.54 -9.44
N SER A 129 10.08 -20.09 -8.23
CA SER A 129 9.26 -21.22 -7.80
C SER A 129 8.19 -20.77 -6.82
N SER A 130 7.02 -21.40 -6.88
CA SER A 130 6.04 -21.29 -5.79
C SER A 130 5.54 -22.67 -5.38
N SER A 131 5.23 -22.83 -4.09
CA SER A 131 4.64 -24.05 -3.51
C SER A 131 3.66 -23.74 -2.38
N GLY A 132 2.84 -24.71 -1.99
CA GLY A 132 1.84 -24.56 -0.94
C GLY A 132 0.45 -24.22 -1.48
N THR A 133 -0.42 -23.65 -0.64
CA THR A 133 -1.82 -23.42 -1.00
C THR A 133 -2.29 -22.02 -0.64
N ILE A 134 -3.07 -21.41 -1.53
CA ILE A 134 -3.83 -20.18 -1.28
C ILE A 134 -5.32 -20.50 -1.42
N LYS A 135 -6.13 -20.13 -0.43
CA LYS A 135 -7.59 -20.22 -0.50
C LYS A 135 -8.20 -18.84 -0.40
N SER A 136 -9.20 -18.55 -1.23
CA SER A 136 -9.97 -17.30 -1.18
C SER A 136 -11.46 -17.60 -1.11
N TYR A 137 -12.17 -16.80 -0.31
CA TYR A 137 -13.57 -17.00 0.02
C TYR A 137 -14.35 -15.70 -0.15
N ILE A 138 -15.57 -15.79 -0.66
CA ILE A 138 -16.59 -14.73 -0.64
C ILE A 138 -17.89 -15.36 -0.16
N TYR A 139 -18.52 -14.78 0.87
CA TYR A 139 -19.69 -15.37 1.52
C TYR A 139 -20.58 -14.29 2.18
N ASN A 140 -21.74 -14.69 2.71
CA ASN A 140 -22.72 -13.81 3.39
C ASN A 140 -23.11 -12.56 2.58
N VAL A 141 -23.38 -12.75 1.29
CA VAL A 141 -23.74 -11.65 0.39
C VAL A 141 -25.13 -11.12 0.72
N ASN A 142 -25.22 -9.80 0.97
CA ASN A 142 -26.47 -9.10 1.21
C ASN A 142 -26.62 -7.96 0.19
N GLU A 143 -27.38 -8.22 -0.87
CA GLU A 143 -27.62 -7.25 -1.95
C GLU A 143 -28.38 -6.00 -1.48
N ALA A 144 -29.29 -6.14 -0.52
CA ALA A 144 -30.07 -5.00 -0.01
C ALA A 144 -29.19 -4.04 0.80
N ALA A 145 -28.26 -4.58 1.60
CA ALA A 145 -27.33 -3.79 2.40
C ALA A 145 -26.05 -3.38 1.64
N GLN A 146 -25.81 -3.94 0.46
CA GLN A 146 -24.57 -3.78 -0.31
C GLN A 146 -23.32 -4.21 0.48
N THR A 147 -23.42 -5.36 1.17
CA THR A 147 -22.33 -5.91 2.00
C THR A 147 -22.06 -7.38 1.71
N TYR A 148 -20.84 -7.82 1.97
CA TYR A 148 -20.46 -9.24 1.97
C TYR A 148 -19.18 -9.45 2.80
N ASN A 149 -18.91 -10.71 3.18
CA ASN A 149 -17.69 -11.09 3.87
C ASN A 149 -16.73 -11.82 2.91
N GLY A 150 -15.46 -11.84 3.27
CA GLY A 150 -14.42 -12.58 2.56
C GLY A 150 -13.36 -13.13 3.48
N ALA A 151 -12.52 -14.01 2.94
CA ALA A 151 -11.30 -14.43 3.61
C ALA A 151 -10.24 -14.86 2.59
N VAL A 152 -8.96 -14.78 2.98
CA VAL A 152 -7.82 -15.37 2.28
C VAL A 152 -7.00 -16.17 3.28
N GLU A 153 -6.62 -17.39 2.92
CA GLU A 153 -5.73 -18.25 3.70
C GLU A 153 -4.49 -18.61 2.89
N PHE A 154 -3.34 -18.45 3.52
CA PHE A 154 -2.06 -18.97 3.05
C PHE A 154 -1.73 -20.21 3.88
N ILE A 155 -1.47 -21.34 3.23
CA ILE A 155 -1.19 -22.61 3.91
C ILE A 155 0.15 -23.12 3.39
N ASN A 156 1.18 -22.99 4.23
CA ASN A 156 2.56 -23.35 3.90
C ASN A 156 2.99 -22.79 2.54
N TYR A 157 2.55 -21.58 2.23
CA TYR A 157 2.81 -20.97 0.95
C TYR A 157 4.25 -20.44 0.92
N GLN A 158 4.96 -20.71 -0.17
CA GLN A 158 6.36 -20.31 -0.33
C GLN A 158 6.61 -19.86 -1.75
N GLU A 159 7.48 -18.87 -1.90
CA GLU A 159 8.01 -18.42 -3.18
C GLU A 159 9.51 -18.22 -3.11
N ASP A 160 10.22 -18.67 -4.14
CA ASP A 160 11.63 -18.36 -4.33
C ASP A 160 11.79 -17.56 -5.60
N PHE A 161 12.69 -16.58 -5.63
CA PHE A 161 13.11 -15.91 -6.85
C PHE A 161 14.55 -15.46 -6.81
N GLY A 162 15.38 -16.06 -7.66
CA GLY A 162 16.82 -15.83 -7.60
C GLY A 162 17.33 -16.15 -6.20
N ASN A 163 17.77 -15.12 -5.47
CA ASN A 163 18.26 -15.25 -4.10
C ASN A 163 17.22 -14.89 -3.02
N ARG A 164 16.01 -14.50 -3.43
CA ARG A 164 14.93 -14.14 -2.49
C ARG A 164 14.06 -15.35 -2.16
N HIS A 165 13.64 -15.43 -0.91
CA HIS A 165 12.73 -16.44 -0.38
C HIS A 165 11.64 -15.76 0.44
N PHE A 166 10.40 -16.09 0.15
CA PHE A 166 9.22 -15.63 0.87
C PHE A 166 8.43 -16.86 1.34
N SER A 167 7.89 -16.81 2.55
CA SER A 167 6.89 -17.79 3.00
C SER A 167 5.79 -17.14 3.80
N ALA A 168 4.57 -17.68 3.72
CA ALA A 168 3.43 -17.21 4.47
C ALA A 168 2.53 -18.37 4.92
N ASN A 169 2.05 -18.26 6.15
CA ASN A 169 1.02 -19.14 6.69
C ASN A 169 0.08 -18.35 7.61
N GLY A 170 -1.22 -18.38 7.35
CA GLY A 170 -2.19 -17.66 8.16
C GLY A 170 -3.45 -17.28 7.42
N THR A 171 -4.25 -16.44 8.06
CA THR A 171 -5.59 -16.07 7.60
C THR A 171 -5.78 -14.57 7.65
N THR A 172 -6.39 -14.01 6.62
CA THR A 172 -6.95 -12.66 6.62
C THR A 172 -8.45 -12.75 6.36
N VAL A 173 -9.28 -12.09 7.17
CA VAL A 173 -10.72 -11.96 6.94
C VAL A 173 -11.08 -10.54 6.53
N PHE A 174 -12.16 -10.40 5.77
CA PHE A 174 -12.60 -9.14 5.18
C PHE A 174 -14.09 -8.92 5.42
N ASP A 175 -14.44 -7.73 5.86
CA ASP A 175 -15.79 -7.20 5.88
C ASP A 175 -15.90 -6.09 4.83
N VAL A 176 -16.76 -6.31 3.83
CA VAL A 176 -16.84 -5.45 2.66
C VAL A 176 -18.19 -4.76 2.56
N ARG A 177 -18.14 -3.46 2.28
CA ARG A 177 -19.30 -2.62 1.99
C ARG A 177 -19.06 -1.85 0.70
N ILE A 178 -20.09 -1.80 -0.16
CA ILE A 178 -20.10 -0.97 -1.36
C ILE A 178 -20.90 0.30 -1.07
N ALA A 179 -20.22 1.43 -1.15
CA ALA A 179 -20.78 2.75 -1.01
C ALA A 179 -21.18 3.34 -2.39
N GLU A 180 -21.68 4.58 -2.38
CA GLU A 180 -22.00 5.31 -3.60
C GLU A 180 -20.82 5.37 -4.58
N TYR A 181 -21.12 5.50 -5.87
CA TYR A 181 -20.12 5.54 -6.97
C TYR A 181 -19.24 4.28 -7.11
N ASN A 182 -19.66 3.16 -6.53
CA ASN A 182 -18.94 1.89 -6.47
C ASN A 182 -17.61 1.98 -5.71
N ILE A 183 -17.56 2.81 -4.66
CA ILE A 183 -16.43 2.81 -3.73
C ILE A 183 -16.56 1.58 -2.82
N ILE A 184 -15.53 0.73 -2.82
CA ILE A 184 -15.42 -0.46 -2.00
C ILE A 184 -14.69 -0.06 -0.72
N ILE A 185 -15.32 -0.34 0.41
CA ILE A 185 -14.78 -0.14 1.76
C ILE A 185 -14.54 -1.53 2.34
N VAL A 186 -13.31 -1.79 2.76
CA VAL A 186 -12.87 -3.07 3.29
C VAL A 186 -12.31 -2.85 4.68
N GLU A 187 -12.92 -3.47 5.67
CA GLU A 187 -12.32 -3.68 7.00
C GLU A 187 -11.72 -5.09 7.00
N ALA A 188 -10.53 -5.25 7.55
CA ALA A 188 -9.80 -6.50 7.46
C ALA A 188 -9.00 -6.78 8.71
N GLU A 189 -8.85 -8.06 8.99
CA GLU A 189 -8.10 -8.57 10.13
C GLU A 189 -7.19 -9.69 9.66
N THR A 190 -5.89 -9.55 9.91
CA THR A 190 -4.86 -10.51 9.49
C THR A 190 -4.17 -11.13 10.70
N HIS A 191 -3.94 -12.44 10.64
CA HIS A 191 -3.04 -13.16 11.54
C HIS A 191 -2.19 -14.14 10.73
N ARG A 192 -0.91 -13.83 10.53
CA ARG A 192 -0.01 -14.61 9.69
C ARG A 192 1.36 -14.77 10.32
N ASN A 193 2.03 -15.86 9.95
CA ASN A 193 3.46 -16.05 10.12
C ASN A 193 4.09 -15.94 8.73
N VAL A 194 5.06 -15.04 8.60
CA VAL A 194 5.68 -14.67 7.35
C VAL A 194 7.18 -14.73 7.51
N TYR A 195 7.87 -15.10 6.44
CA TYR A 195 9.32 -14.96 6.33
C TYR A 195 9.60 -14.26 5.01
N ASP A 196 10.46 -13.24 5.04
CA ASP A 196 11.02 -12.65 3.84
C ASP A 196 12.55 -12.57 3.98
N SER A 197 13.25 -13.05 2.95
CA SER A 197 14.71 -12.98 2.81
C SER A 197 15.28 -11.55 2.88
N ASP A 198 14.50 -10.51 2.60
CA ASP A 198 14.94 -9.13 2.77
C ASP A 198 15.05 -8.75 4.26
N ILE A 199 14.29 -9.43 5.15
CA ILE A 199 14.30 -9.23 6.62
C ILE A 199 15.12 -10.31 7.33
N GLN A 200 15.22 -11.50 6.73
CA GLN A 200 16.01 -12.64 7.21
C GLN A 200 15.53 -13.23 8.55
N GLU A 201 14.27 -13.03 8.93
CA GLU A 201 13.67 -13.64 10.11
C GLU A 201 12.17 -13.92 9.92
N ASN A 202 11.63 -14.81 10.76
CA ASN A 202 10.20 -15.02 10.81
C ASN A 202 9.52 -13.87 11.55
N LEU A 203 8.35 -13.50 11.06
CA LEU A 203 7.50 -12.43 11.55
C LEU A 203 6.11 -13.01 11.81
N GLU A 204 5.58 -12.77 13.00
CA GLU A 204 4.15 -12.92 13.27
C GLU A 204 3.46 -11.55 13.10
N SER A 205 2.52 -11.46 12.17
CA SER A 205 1.65 -10.30 12.00
C SER A 205 0.28 -10.56 12.62
N ASN A 206 -0.23 -9.61 13.40
CA ASN A 206 -1.60 -9.60 13.93
C ASN A 206 -2.14 -8.18 13.81
N ILE A 207 -2.85 -7.88 12.72
CA ILE A 207 -3.17 -6.49 12.32
C ILE A 207 -4.65 -6.39 11.94
N ALA A 208 -5.34 -5.41 12.51
CA ALA A 208 -6.65 -4.95 12.06
C ALA A 208 -6.49 -3.64 11.28
N TYR A 209 -7.07 -3.55 10.08
CA TYR A 209 -6.87 -2.42 9.18
C TYR A 209 -8.06 -2.15 8.25
N ALA A 210 -8.10 -0.96 7.64
CA ALA A 210 -9.16 -0.55 6.72
C ALA A 210 -8.63 0.05 5.41
N PHE A 211 -9.26 -0.30 4.30
CA PHE A 211 -8.95 0.16 2.95
C PHE A 211 -10.19 0.67 2.22
N LEU A 212 -10.00 1.73 1.43
CA LEU A 212 -10.99 2.20 0.47
C LEU A 212 -10.39 2.15 -0.93
N TYR A 213 -11.10 1.57 -1.90
CA TYR A 213 -10.71 1.55 -3.30
C TYR A 213 -11.89 1.34 -4.26
N ARG A 214 -11.67 1.52 -5.57
CA ARG A 214 -12.68 1.30 -6.61
C ARG A 214 -12.47 0.00 -7.39
N GLN A 215 -11.26 -0.21 -7.96
CA GLN A 215 -10.88 -1.43 -8.70
C GLN A 215 -9.35 -1.48 -8.95
N LEU A 216 -8.67 -2.64 -8.77
CA LEU A 216 -7.29 -2.87 -9.30
C LEU A 216 -7.32 -2.73 -10.84
N PRO A 217 -6.29 -2.16 -11.51
CA PRO A 217 -5.05 -1.56 -10.99
C PRO A 217 -5.11 -0.02 -10.84
N GLU A 218 -6.23 0.62 -11.20
CA GLU A 218 -6.40 2.08 -11.17
C GLU A 218 -6.76 2.55 -9.75
N TYR A 219 -5.78 2.51 -8.84
CA TYR A 219 -6.05 2.78 -7.43
C TYR A 219 -6.30 4.24 -7.09
N ILE A 220 -7.35 4.41 -6.29
CA ILE A 220 -7.33 5.28 -5.13
C ILE A 220 -7.41 4.40 -3.89
N GLY A 221 -6.27 3.89 -3.39
CA GLY A 221 -6.17 3.03 -2.22
C GLY A 221 -5.63 3.83 -1.04
N LEU A 222 -6.48 4.18 -0.08
CA LEU A 222 -6.08 4.77 1.20
C LEU A 222 -6.19 3.70 2.28
N ALA A 223 -5.07 3.30 2.88
CA ALA A 223 -5.12 2.64 4.18
C ALA A 223 -5.50 3.74 5.19
N ILE A 224 -6.72 3.65 5.75
CA ILE A 224 -7.26 4.67 6.66
C ILE A 224 -6.81 4.41 8.09
N SER A 225 -6.52 3.16 8.44
CA SER A 225 -6.12 2.81 9.79
C SER A 225 -5.51 1.43 9.81
N ALA A 226 -4.47 1.24 10.63
CA ALA A 226 -4.01 -0.07 11.04
C ALA A 226 -3.68 -0.05 12.54
N SER A 227 -3.91 -1.19 13.19
CA SER A 227 -3.61 -1.41 14.61
C SER A 227 -3.23 -2.87 14.85
N GLY A 228 -2.47 -3.15 15.90
CA GLY A 228 -2.00 -4.50 16.22
C GLY A 228 -0.48 -4.56 16.39
N TYR A 229 0.16 -5.62 15.88
CA TYR A 229 1.61 -5.78 15.99
C TYR A 229 2.25 -6.51 14.80
N LEU A 230 3.54 -6.28 14.65
CA LEU A 230 4.49 -7.08 13.88
C LEU A 230 5.54 -7.59 14.86
N ASN A 231 5.60 -8.90 15.09
CA ASN A 231 6.51 -9.53 16.05
C ASN A 231 7.58 -10.35 15.34
N PHE A 232 8.78 -9.80 15.25
CA PHE A 232 9.93 -10.40 14.60
C PHE A 232 10.63 -11.35 15.57
N GLU A 233 10.88 -12.59 15.15
CA GLU A 233 11.37 -13.69 16.00
C GLU A 233 12.63 -13.33 16.79
N ASN A 234 13.58 -12.62 16.16
CA ASN A 234 14.85 -12.26 16.77
C ASN A 234 14.92 -10.78 17.14
N SER A 235 14.33 -9.91 16.30
CA SER A 235 14.43 -8.45 16.49
C SER A 235 13.42 -7.89 17.48
N GLY A 236 12.34 -8.62 17.81
CA GLY A 236 11.30 -8.20 18.73
C GLY A 236 10.10 -7.54 18.06
N ALA A 237 9.21 -6.93 18.83
CA ALA A 237 7.92 -6.46 18.34
C ALA A 237 7.85 -4.96 18.06
N LEU A 238 7.14 -4.62 16.98
CA LEU A 238 6.61 -3.30 16.67
C LEU A 238 5.11 -3.27 16.96
N LEU A 239 4.64 -2.22 17.63
CA LEU A 239 3.23 -1.98 17.88
C LEU A 239 2.65 -1.00 16.85
N LEU A 240 1.48 -1.33 16.32
CA LEU A 240 0.80 -0.56 15.29
C LEU A 240 -0.37 0.19 15.92
N SER A 241 -0.47 1.47 15.61
CA SER A 241 -1.61 2.30 15.98
C SER A 241 -1.93 3.28 14.87
N SER A 242 -3.19 3.62 14.71
CA SER A 242 -3.60 4.64 13.74
C SER A 242 -3.35 6.02 14.32
N ASP A 243 -2.79 6.92 13.50
CA ASP A 243 -2.59 8.31 13.88
C ASP A 243 -3.95 9.02 14.01
N GLN A 244 -4.00 10.15 14.73
CA GLN A 244 -5.23 10.88 15.07
C GLN A 244 -6.05 11.30 13.84
N ASP A 245 -5.38 11.51 12.69
CA ASP A 245 -6.02 11.92 11.44
C ASP A 245 -6.49 10.72 10.58
N LEU A 246 -6.23 9.47 11.00
CA LEU A 246 -6.64 8.25 10.29
C LEU A 246 -6.20 8.21 8.82
N VAL A 247 -4.97 8.67 8.55
CA VAL A 247 -4.34 8.54 7.21
C VAL A 247 -2.93 7.99 7.30
N ALA A 248 -2.43 7.71 8.50
CA ALA A 248 -1.11 7.15 8.73
C ALA A 248 -1.16 6.11 9.85
N THR A 249 -0.27 5.13 9.75
CA THR A 249 -0.04 4.13 10.78
C THR A 249 1.28 4.44 11.49
N THR A 250 1.23 4.54 12.81
CA THR A 250 2.42 4.66 13.65
C THR A 250 2.91 3.27 14.03
N LEU A 251 4.15 2.95 13.65
CA LEU A 251 4.94 1.81 14.11
C LEU A 251 5.77 2.24 15.32
N THR A 252 5.49 1.67 16.49
CA THR A 252 6.18 1.99 17.74
C THR A 252 7.11 0.86 18.15
N GLY A 253 8.40 1.17 18.28
CA GLY A 253 9.45 0.26 18.73
C GLY A 253 9.92 0.51 20.16
N LEU A 254 11.05 -0.11 20.52
CA LEU A 254 11.70 -0.01 21.83
C LEU A 254 11.95 1.46 22.20
N GLY A 255 11.60 1.81 23.44
CA GLY A 255 11.83 3.16 23.96
C GLY A 255 10.94 4.23 23.33
N ASN A 256 9.76 3.84 22.82
CA ASN A 256 8.78 4.73 22.17
C ASN A 256 9.31 5.43 20.91
N ARG A 257 10.32 4.86 20.24
CA ARG A 257 10.71 5.32 18.90
C ARG A 257 9.58 5.03 17.92
N GLN A 258 9.32 5.97 17.02
CA GLN A 258 8.17 5.90 16.13
C GLN A 258 8.56 6.11 14.68
N ALA A 259 8.04 5.24 13.81
CA ALA A 259 7.91 5.50 12.38
C ALA A 259 6.43 5.70 12.04
N PHE A 260 6.12 6.55 11.08
CA PHE A 260 4.79 6.80 10.58
C PHE A 260 4.77 6.40 9.11
N VAL A 261 3.84 5.55 8.74
CA VAL A 261 3.70 5.04 7.38
C VAL A 261 2.34 5.49 6.87
N LYS A 262 2.33 6.29 5.80
CA LYS A 262 1.12 6.75 5.13
C LYS A 262 1.10 6.16 3.74
N LEU A 263 0.08 5.37 3.46
CA LEU A 263 -0.10 4.72 2.17
C LEU A 263 -0.98 5.61 1.28
N HIS A 264 -0.48 5.93 0.10
CA HIS A 264 -1.21 6.62 -0.94
C HIS A 264 -1.42 5.68 -2.13
N ASN A 265 -2.38 6.06 -2.98
CA ASN A 265 -2.73 5.40 -4.23
C ASN A 265 -1.55 4.90 -5.07
N ASN A 266 -0.53 5.76 -5.17
CA ASN A 266 0.58 5.59 -6.07
C ASN A 266 1.90 5.94 -5.37
N ARG A 267 1.96 5.82 -4.05
CA ARG A 267 3.18 6.01 -3.25
C ARG A 267 2.96 5.65 -1.80
N TYR A 268 4.00 5.53 -1.01
CA TYR A 268 3.87 5.67 0.42
C TYR A 268 4.83 6.71 0.94
N SER A 269 4.42 7.39 2.00
CA SER A 269 5.29 8.25 2.75
C SER A 269 5.63 7.65 4.10
N LEU A 270 6.85 7.95 4.51
CA LEU A 270 7.50 7.38 5.66
C LEU A 270 8.03 8.55 6.46
N ARG A 271 7.71 8.60 7.76
CA ARG A 271 8.25 9.58 8.68
C ARG A 271 8.92 8.87 9.85
N TYR A 272 10.11 9.25 10.28
CA TYR A 272 10.77 8.65 11.45
C TYR A 272 11.15 9.72 12.47
N SER A 273 10.91 9.43 13.74
CA SER A 273 11.30 10.30 14.85
C SER A 273 12.45 9.67 15.63
N GLU A 274 13.64 10.26 15.50
CA GLU A 274 14.80 9.91 16.33
C GLU A 274 14.67 10.46 17.76
N ARG A 275 13.98 11.61 17.89
CA ARG A 275 13.68 12.35 19.12
C ARG A 275 12.36 13.09 18.97
N GLU A 276 11.70 13.38 20.09
CA GLU A 276 10.47 14.17 20.14
C GLU A 276 10.68 15.52 19.42
N GLY A 277 9.95 15.74 18.32
CA GLY A 277 10.03 16.99 17.52
C GLY A 277 10.99 16.98 16.31
N GLU A 278 11.84 15.96 16.13
CA GLU A 278 12.66 15.79 14.92
C GLU A 278 12.06 14.69 14.04
N TYR A 279 11.69 15.05 12.81
CA TYR A 279 11.09 14.13 11.86
C TYR A 279 11.90 14.09 10.57
N LEU A 280 12.16 12.88 10.12
CA LEU A 280 12.72 12.54 8.83
C LEU A 280 11.54 12.14 7.93
N SER A 281 11.31 12.68 6.71
CA SER A 281 10.27 12.18 5.77
C SER A 281 10.71 11.82 4.32
N ILE A 282 10.10 10.79 3.70
CA ILE A 282 10.35 10.32 2.32
C ILE A 282 9.05 9.99 1.59
N GLY A 283 8.98 10.24 0.29
CA GLY A 283 7.89 9.83 -0.61
C GLY A 283 8.29 8.84 -1.69
N ILE A 284 7.69 7.65 -1.76
CA ILE A 284 8.13 6.58 -2.69
C ILE A 284 7.13 6.37 -3.84
N PRO A 285 7.39 6.78 -5.11
CA PRO A 285 6.42 6.76 -6.21
C PRO A 285 6.11 5.36 -6.78
N ALA A 286 4.87 5.16 -7.22
CA ALA A 286 4.33 3.86 -7.67
C ALA A 286 4.67 3.36 -9.06
N PRO A 287 4.87 4.17 -10.13
CA PRO A 287 5.22 3.60 -11.44
C PRO A 287 6.62 2.96 -11.47
N ARG A 288 7.33 2.93 -10.32
CA ARG A 288 8.59 2.24 -10.14
C ARG A 288 8.63 1.38 -8.86
N ILE A 289 7.48 0.98 -8.29
CA ILE A 289 7.41 -0.06 -7.23
C ILE A 289 8.12 -1.36 -7.66
N ASP A 290 8.17 -1.56 -8.97
CA ASP A 290 8.81 -2.66 -9.63
C ASP A 290 10.36 -2.50 -9.62
N ASP A 291 10.89 -1.39 -10.13
CA ASP A 291 12.33 -1.18 -10.40
C ASP A 291 13.09 -0.31 -9.39
N ILE A 292 12.41 0.27 -8.40
CA ILE A 292 13.07 0.94 -7.29
C ILE A 292 13.39 -0.13 -6.26
N ASP A 293 14.65 -0.52 -6.27
CA ASP A 293 15.29 -0.97 -5.05
C ASP A 293 15.27 0.22 -4.08
N ALA A 294 14.33 0.22 -3.12
CA ALA A 294 14.33 1.18 -2.02
C ALA A 294 15.64 1.11 -1.20
N PHE A 295 16.48 0.11 -1.50
CA PHE A 295 17.80 -0.17 -0.96
C PHE A 295 18.94 0.07 -1.97
N ALA A 296 18.70 0.65 -3.16
CA ALA A 296 19.79 1.00 -4.06
C ALA A 296 20.65 2.08 -3.41
N ALA A 297 21.88 1.72 -3.03
CA ALA A 297 22.87 2.69 -2.62
C ALA A 297 23.00 3.77 -3.72
N ASN A 298 22.88 5.02 -3.29
CA ASN A 298 23.20 6.23 -4.04
C ASN A 298 22.18 6.64 -5.12
N THR A 299 20.87 6.54 -4.85
CA THR A 299 19.85 7.05 -5.77
C THR A 299 19.78 8.57 -5.75
N THR A 300 19.97 9.20 -6.92
CA THR A 300 19.67 10.63 -7.08
C THR A 300 18.21 10.90 -6.71
N PRO A 301 17.90 11.97 -5.94
CA PRO A 301 16.52 12.34 -5.66
C PRO A 301 15.70 12.45 -6.95
N GLN A 302 14.41 12.15 -6.89
CA GLN A 302 13.51 12.17 -8.04
C GLN A 302 12.24 12.99 -7.76
N TYR A 303 11.84 13.80 -8.73
CA TYR A 303 10.53 14.45 -8.70
C TYR A 303 9.45 13.49 -9.23
N THR A 304 8.38 13.30 -8.46
CA THR A 304 7.35 12.29 -8.73
C THR A 304 6.31 12.70 -9.79
N SER A 305 6.46 13.88 -10.40
CA SER A 305 5.61 14.38 -11.50
C SER A 305 4.10 14.35 -11.21
N ASP A 306 3.68 14.84 -10.03
CA ASP A 306 2.26 15.04 -9.75
C ASP A 306 1.80 16.36 -10.42
N SER A 307 0.86 16.28 -11.36
CA SER A 307 0.27 17.46 -12.01
C SER A 307 -0.99 17.97 -11.30
N ARG A 308 -1.40 17.31 -10.21
CA ARG A 308 -2.61 17.68 -9.48
C ARG A 308 -2.39 18.97 -8.70
N ILE A 309 -3.31 19.91 -8.88
CA ILE A 309 -3.41 21.09 -8.04
C ILE A 309 -3.87 20.66 -6.65
N ARG A 310 -3.10 20.99 -5.60
CA ARG A 310 -3.51 20.80 -4.21
C ARG A 310 -4.34 21.98 -3.73
N LEU A 311 -5.54 21.70 -3.24
CA LEU A 311 -6.38 22.70 -2.60
C LEU A 311 -6.02 22.79 -1.12
N PHE A 312 -5.65 23.99 -0.68
CA PHE A 312 -5.41 24.33 0.71
C PHE A 312 -6.47 25.32 1.18
N TYR A 313 -7.15 24.96 2.25
CA TYR A 313 -8.14 25.80 2.90
C TYR A 313 -7.48 26.61 4.01
N ALA A 314 -7.45 27.93 3.85
CA ALA A 314 -6.78 28.87 4.75
C ALA A 314 -7.71 30.05 5.08
N PRO A 315 -8.78 29.83 5.87
CA PRO A 315 -9.81 30.85 6.12
C PRO A 315 -9.27 32.13 6.75
N ASN A 316 -8.13 32.04 7.45
CA ASN A 316 -7.44 33.17 8.07
C ASN A 316 -6.00 33.34 7.56
N HIS A 317 -5.72 32.99 6.30
CA HIS A 317 -4.37 33.01 5.72
C HIS A 317 -3.35 32.14 6.50
N GLU A 318 -3.83 31.03 7.04
CA GLU A 318 -3.03 30.03 7.74
C GLU A 318 -2.05 29.33 6.78
N ALA A 319 -0.97 28.78 7.30
CA ALA A 319 0.05 28.14 6.48
C ALA A 319 -0.50 26.89 5.78
N ALA A 320 -0.36 26.86 4.45
CA ALA A 320 -0.47 25.63 3.68
C ALA A 320 0.79 24.80 3.93
N GLU A 321 0.63 23.60 4.49
CA GLU A 321 1.72 22.64 4.68
C GLU A 321 1.88 21.78 3.43
N VAL A 322 2.96 22.01 2.69
CA VAL A 322 3.36 21.15 1.58
C VAL A 322 4.40 20.17 2.08
N LEU A 323 3.98 18.91 2.22
CA LEU A 323 4.80 17.79 2.61
C LEU A 323 5.70 17.36 1.43
N LEU A 324 7.03 17.45 1.55
CA LEU A 324 7.97 17.15 0.45
C LEU A 324 7.96 15.66 0.08
N GLU A 325 7.66 14.79 1.04
CA GLU A 325 7.40 13.38 0.83
C GLU A 325 6.19 13.11 -0.09
N GLU A 326 5.37 14.11 -0.40
CA GLU A 326 4.31 13.97 -1.40
C GLU A 326 4.78 14.33 -2.81
N TRP A 327 6.00 14.81 -3.01
CA TRP A 327 6.43 15.33 -4.31
C TRP A 327 7.76 14.76 -4.75
N PHE A 328 8.59 14.32 -3.80
CA PHE A 328 9.94 13.86 -4.06
C PHE A 328 10.22 12.51 -3.43
N TYR A 329 11.11 11.77 -4.09
CA TYR A 329 11.64 10.49 -3.68
C TYR A 329 13.16 10.52 -3.52
N ASP A 330 13.66 9.90 -2.47
CA ASP A 330 15.09 9.72 -2.22
C ASP A 330 15.31 8.51 -1.29
N ALA A 331 15.87 7.42 -1.82
CA ALA A 331 16.03 6.15 -1.09
C ALA A 331 16.92 6.26 0.16
N GLU A 332 17.94 7.11 0.14
CA GLU A 332 18.97 7.19 1.20
C GLU A 332 18.59 8.12 2.35
N PHE A 333 17.47 8.83 2.20
CA PHE A 333 16.90 9.65 3.25
C PHE A 333 17.85 10.78 3.72
N ASN A 334 18.63 11.37 2.81
CA ASN A 334 19.73 12.28 3.14
C ASN A 334 19.51 13.71 2.61
N LEU A 335 18.26 14.21 2.70
CA LEU A 335 17.93 15.58 2.33
C LEU A 335 18.83 16.59 3.06
N HIS A 336 19.55 17.40 2.29
CA HIS A 336 20.52 18.37 2.78
C HIS A 336 20.05 19.82 2.60
N ASN A 337 19.42 20.13 1.47
CA ASN A 337 18.94 21.47 1.17
C ASN A 337 17.63 21.46 0.37
N ILE A 338 16.82 22.51 0.55
CA ILE A 338 15.57 22.76 -0.18
C ILE A 338 15.61 24.20 -0.70
N ASP A 339 15.47 24.36 -2.00
CA ASP A 339 15.31 25.66 -2.63
C ASP A 339 13.89 25.77 -3.19
N VAL A 340 13.16 26.83 -2.84
CA VAL A 340 11.79 27.06 -3.31
C VAL A 340 11.71 28.41 -4.00
N ASN A 341 11.22 28.40 -5.25
CA ASN A 341 10.96 29.59 -6.03
C ASN A 341 9.48 29.65 -6.43
N ILE A 342 8.84 30.80 -6.27
CA ILE A 342 7.46 31.00 -6.72
C ILE A 342 7.50 31.40 -8.20
N VAL A 343 7.05 30.50 -9.07
CA VAL A 343 7.03 30.70 -10.52
C VAL A 343 5.78 31.43 -10.97
N CYS A 344 4.65 31.11 -10.34
CA CYS A 344 3.37 31.73 -10.64
C CYS A 344 2.64 32.17 -9.36
N SER A 345 2.03 33.35 -9.39
CA SER A 345 1.22 33.89 -8.29
C SER A 345 0.11 34.85 -8.76
N PRO A 346 -0.88 35.13 -7.90
CA PRO A 346 -1.82 36.24 -8.07
C PRO A 346 -1.11 37.61 -8.03
N ASN A 347 -1.68 38.59 -8.72
CA ASN A 347 -1.07 39.91 -8.89
C ASN A 347 -0.96 40.64 -7.55
N GLY A 348 0.25 41.06 -7.18
CA GLY A 348 0.51 41.78 -5.93
C GLY A 348 0.56 40.91 -4.67
N ALA A 349 0.39 39.59 -4.80
CA ALA A 349 0.42 38.67 -3.65
C ALA A 349 1.75 38.77 -2.89
N GLN A 350 1.66 38.94 -1.57
CA GLN A 350 2.78 38.73 -0.67
C GLN A 350 2.76 37.29 -0.21
N THR A 351 3.91 36.64 -0.28
CA THR A 351 4.08 35.23 0.03
C THR A 351 5.24 35.04 0.97
N ASN A 352 5.11 34.11 1.90
CA ASN A 352 6.21 33.68 2.75
C ASN A 352 6.42 32.17 2.62
N ILE A 353 7.69 31.77 2.59
CA ILE A 353 8.12 30.38 2.58
C ILE A 353 8.94 30.17 3.85
N ASN A 354 8.47 29.28 4.71
CA ASN A 354 9.22 28.80 5.88
C ASN A 354 9.64 27.34 5.64
N LEU A 355 10.94 27.08 5.82
CA LEU A 355 11.63 25.79 5.65
C LEU A 355 12.35 25.34 6.94
N GLU A 356 11.88 25.79 8.11
CA GLU A 356 12.44 25.37 9.41
C GLU A 356 12.29 23.86 9.63
N ASP A 357 11.26 23.25 9.04
CA ASP A 357 11.12 21.80 8.93
C ASP A 357 11.73 21.35 7.58
N PRO A 358 12.79 20.54 7.59
CA PRO A 358 13.47 20.13 6.36
C PRO A 358 12.60 19.27 5.44
N PHE A 359 11.44 18.76 5.86
CA PHE A 359 10.57 17.96 4.99
C PHE A 359 9.25 18.66 4.66
N LYS A 360 9.06 19.89 5.13
CA LYS A 360 7.81 20.62 4.90
C LYS A 360 8.09 22.03 4.44
N ILE A 361 7.36 22.44 3.41
CA ILE A 361 7.27 23.85 3.02
C ILE A 361 6.02 24.40 3.68
N LYS A 362 6.17 25.36 4.59
CA LYS A 362 5.06 26.18 5.08
C LYS A 362 4.91 27.39 4.18
N PHE A 363 3.89 27.37 3.34
CA PHE A 363 3.54 28.44 2.42
C PHE A 363 2.41 29.29 3.00
N THR A 364 2.59 30.60 3.12
CA THR A 364 1.49 31.53 3.41
C THR A 364 1.38 32.58 2.32
N SER A 365 0.18 33.09 2.10
CA SER A 365 -0.04 34.27 1.28
C SER A 365 -1.18 35.13 1.82
N ASP A 366 -1.06 36.44 1.66
CA ASP A 366 -2.12 37.42 1.95
C ASP A 366 -3.24 37.44 0.90
N THR A 367 -3.05 36.72 -0.21
CA THR A 367 -3.95 36.71 -1.35
C THR A 367 -4.40 35.28 -1.63
N TYR A 368 -5.68 35.09 -1.94
CA TYR A 368 -6.21 33.80 -2.36
C TYR A 368 -6.05 33.61 -3.87
N GLY A 369 -5.81 32.37 -4.29
CA GLY A 369 -5.69 32.03 -5.71
C GLY A 369 -4.75 30.86 -5.99
N SER A 370 -4.38 30.72 -7.26
CA SER A 370 -3.50 29.67 -7.73
C SER A 370 -2.04 30.11 -7.69
N TYR A 371 -1.16 29.25 -7.19
CA TYR A 371 0.28 29.43 -7.10
C TYR A 371 1.00 28.24 -7.73
N THR A 372 2.21 28.47 -8.23
CA THR A 372 3.10 27.41 -8.69
C THR A 372 4.46 27.60 -8.06
N LEU A 373 4.91 26.60 -7.31
CA LEU A 373 6.22 26.56 -6.68
C LEU A 373 7.14 25.68 -7.53
N ASN A 374 8.31 26.17 -7.91
CA ASN A 374 9.41 25.33 -8.36
C ASN A 374 10.26 24.97 -7.14
N VAL A 375 10.24 23.70 -6.78
CA VAL A 375 10.95 23.17 -5.62
C VAL A 375 12.11 22.33 -6.12
N LYS A 376 13.30 22.59 -5.58
CA LYS A 376 14.50 21.78 -5.78
C LYS A 376 14.94 21.22 -4.44
N ILE A 377 15.13 19.91 -4.38
CA ILE A 377 15.71 19.23 -3.22
C ILE A 377 17.12 18.74 -3.58
N THR A 378 18.05 18.84 -2.63
CA THR A 378 19.43 18.39 -2.79
C THR A 378 19.78 17.46 -1.63
N ASP A 379 20.40 16.31 -1.92
CA ASP A 379 20.89 15.37 -0.92
C ASP A 379 22.27 15.75 -0.37
N SER A 380 22.77 15.00 0.62
CA SER A 380 24.09 15.22 1.24
C SER A 380 25.26 15.03 0.29
N ASP A 381 25.03 14.29 -0.80
CA ASP A 381 26.02 13.96 -1.82
C ASP A 381 26.01 15.00 -2.97
N GLY A 382 25.14 16.00 -2.88
CA GLY A 382 25.00 17.10 -3.82
C GLY A 382 24.16 16.77 -5.07
N LYS A 383 23.53 15.60 -5.13
CA LYS A 383 22.58 15.25 -6.20
C LYS A 383 21.23 15.90 -5.90
N PHE A 384 20.44 16.16 -6.94
CA PHE A 384 19.21 16.93 -6.77
C PHE A 384 18.09 16.49 -7.70
N ALA A 385 16.86 16.75 -7.26
CA ALA A 385 15.65 16.75 -8.07
C ALA A 385 14.98 18.12 -8.05
N GLN A 386 14.25 18.45 -9.11
CA GLN A 386 13.45 19.66 -9.20
C GLN A 386 12.08 19.37 -9.82
N GLY A 387 11.06 20.09 -9.38
CA GLY A 387 9.68 19.90 -9.84
C GLY A 387 8.75 21.06 -9.51
N LEU A 388 7.62 21.09 -10.21
CA LEU A 388 6.58 22.12 -10.04
C LEU A 388 5.43 21.61 -9.17
N ILE A 389 5.18 22.28 -8.05
CA ILE A 389 4.05 22.04 -7.16
C ILE A 389 2.97 23.09 -7.42
N TYR A 390 1.76 22.64 -7.72
CA TYR A 390 0.61 23.51 -7.99
C TYR A 390 -0.28 23.61 -6.76
N ILE A 391 -0.49 24.83 -6.28
CA ILE A 391 -1.25 25.14 -5.06
C ILE A 391 -2.47 25.97 -5.43
N ASN A 392 -3.64 25.61 -4.94
CA ASN A 392 -4.80 26.48 -4.88
C ASN A 392 -5.01 26.86 -3.41
N TYR A 393 -4.82 28.12 -3.09
CA TYR A 393 -4.91 28.68 -1.76
C TYR A 393 -6.25 29.42 -1.61
N SER A 394 -7.18 28.86 -0.84
CA SER A 394 -8.59 29.30 -0.82
C SER A 394 -9.10 29.67 0.57
N GLN A 395 -10.01 30.63 0.62
CA GLN A 395 -10.72 31.06 1.83
C GLN A 395 -11.89 30.14 2.20
N ASN A 396 -12.44 29.40 1.24
CA ASN A 396 -13.62 28.54 1.37
C ASN A 396 -13.33 27.14 0.80
N ASN A 397 -14.13 26.13 1.16
CA ASN A 397 -14.02 24.77 0.61
C ASN A 397 -14.46 24.68 -0.87
N GLN A 398 -14.42 25.79 -1.61
CA GLN A 398 -14.76 25.83 -3.03
C GLN A 398 -13.51 26.18 -3.86
N PRO A 399 -13.30 25.53 -5.02
CA PRO A 399 -12.21 25.90 -5.92
C PRO A 399 -12.43 27.32 -6.47
N GLY A 400 -11.67 28.29 -5.96
CA GLY A 400 -11.57 29.61 -6.55
C GLY A 400 -10.63 29.54 -7.76
N ASN A 401 -11.17 29.71 -8.97
CA ASN A 401 -10.47 29.49 -10.24
C ASN A 401 -10.11 30.79 -11.00
N PRO A 402 -9.31 31.73 -10.46
CA PRO A 402 -8.45 32.50 -11.33
C PRO A 402 -7.13 31.72 -11.54
N PRO A 403 -6.73 31.45 -12.80
CA PRO A 403 -5.36 31.06 -13.07
C PRO A 403 -4.40 32.14 -12.57
N PRO A 404 -3.15 31.79 -12.21
CA PRO A 404 -2.19 32.78 -11.74
C PRO A 404 -2.01 33.87 -12.81
N SER A 405 -2.06 35.13 -12.38
CA SER A 405 -2.00 36.29 -13.28
C SER A 405 -0.58 36.65 -13.70
N GLN A 406 0.43 36.14 -12.99
CA GLN A 406 1.84 36.29 -13.34
C GLN A 406 2.49 34.91 -13.30
N CYS A 407 3.15 34.54 -14.39
CA CYS A 407 3.94 33.32 -14.49
C CYS A 407 5.29 33.66 -15.12
N GLN A 408 6.38 33.24 -14.48
CA GLN A 408 7.71 33.30 -15.06
C GLN A 408 7.87 32.11 -16.01
N THR A 409 8.03 32.38 -17.30
CA THR A 409 8.39 31.34 -18.27
C THR A 409 9.89 31.11 -18.19
N ASN A 410 10.31 29.89 -17.84
CA ASN A 410 11.70 29.49 -17.90
C ASN A 410 12.21 29.63 -19.35
N SER A 411 13.17 30.53 -19.55
CA SER A 411 13.97 30.62 -20.78
C SER A 411 15.13 29.64 -20.75
#